data_AF-A0A2S7C0W0-F1
#
_entry.id   AF-A0A2S7C0W0-F1
#
_cell.length_a   1.000
_cell.length_b   1.000
_cell.length_c   1.000
_cell.angle_alpha   90.00
_cell.angle_beta   90.00
_cell.angle_gamma   90.00
#
_symmetry.space_group_name_H-M   'P 1'
#
loop_
_entity.id
_entity.type
_entity.pdbx_description
1 polymer ?
#
loop_
_entity_poly.entity_id
_entity_poly.type
_entity_poly.pdbx_seq_one_letter_code
_entity_poly.pdbx_strand_id
1 'polypeptide(L)'
;MELKPQDLVVLYKQVAQAGQVWTYASLGEALGMSPSQVHRSVKRAVASGLALEKSRGEWETVRTALHEFAVHGVRYAFPAVIGPLRRGIPTAFGAPPLSIAIASSPGDAPVWPSAQGTAKGPSLSPLSAGAPNAALADPALHELLALQDALRSGRARERTLAARYLKQLLGLGDAL
;
A
#
# COMPACT_ATOMS: atom_id res chain seq x y z
N MET A 1 18.78 -2.85 -11.23
CA MET A 1 17.92 -1.71 -10.86
C MET A 1 17.14 -2.14 -9.62
N GLU A 2 17.23 -1.42 -8.51
CA GLU A 2 16.70 -1.86 -7.21
C GLU A 2 15.32 -1.27 -6.93
N LEU A 3 14.34 -2.10 -6.52
CA LEU A 3 13.02 -1.66 -6.09
C LEU A 3 13.09 -0.73 -4.87
N LYS A 4 12.15 0.20 -4.78
CA LYS A 4 11.99 1.13 -3.66
C LYS A 4 10.60 0.99 -3.03
N PRO A 5 10.44 1.29 -1.73
CA PRO A 5 9.14 1.26 -1.05
C PRO A 5 8.01 2.00 -1.78
N GLN A 6 8.32 3.16 -2.37
CA GLN A 6 7.37 3.98 -3.14
C GLN A 6 6.83 3.32 -4.41
N ASP A 7 7.53 2.31 -4.95
CA ASP A 7 7.10 1.60 -6.16
C ASP A 7 5.82 0.83 -5.90
N LEU A 8 5.68 0.26 -4.70
CA LEU A 8 4.43 -0.40 -4.28
C LEU A 8 3.25 0.57 -4.24
N VAL A 9 3.47 1.79 -3.78
CA VAL A 9 2.41 2.80 -3.70
C VAL A 9 1.88 3.13 -5.10
N VAL A 10 2.77 3.21 -6.09
CA VAL A 10 2.42 3.40 -7.51
C VAL A 10 1.60 2.22 -8.05
N LEU A 11 2.01 0.99 -7.78
CA LEU A 11 1.29 -0.22 -8.21
C LEU A 11 -0.09 -0.34 -7.55
N TYR A 12 -0.17 -0.13 -6.23
CA TYR A 12 -1.45 -0.16 -5.53
C TYR A 12 -2.41 0.91 -6.00
N LYS A 13 -1.93 2.12 -6.31
CA LYS A 13 -2.80 3.18 -6.85
C LYS A 13 -3.37 2.79 -8.22
N GLN A 14 -2.56 2.17 -9.07
CA GLN A 14 -3.02 1.68 -10.36
C GLN A 14 -4.04 0.55 -10.21
N VAL A 15 -3.91 -0.32 -9.20
CA VAL A 15 -4.91 -1.35 -8.89
C VAL A 15 -6.19 -0.77 -8.29
N ALA A 16 -6.07 0.15 -7.33
CA ALA A 16 -7.20 0.80 -6.65
C ALA A 16 -8.15 1.51 -7.63
N GLN A 17 -7.60 2.02 -8.73
CA GLN A 17 -8.34 2.74 -9.77
C GLN A 17 -8.10 2.11 -11.15
N ALA A 18 -8.26 0.78 -11.25
CA ALA A 18 -7.94 0.02 -12.47
C ALA A 18 -8.76 0.42 -13.72
N GLY A 19 -9.88 1.13 -13.56
CA GLY A 19 -10.66 1.69 -14.68
C GLY A 19 -10.17 3.06 -15.16
N GLN A 20 -9.21 3.69 -14.46
CA GLN A 20 -8.70 5.01 -14.78
C GLN A 20 -7.43 4.92 -15.63
N VAL A 21 -7.41 5.69 -16.72
CA VAL A 21 -6.19 5.88 -17.52
C VAL A 21 -5.28 6.87 -16.81
N TRP A 22 -4.06 6.42 -16.51
CA TRP A 22 -3.07 7.24 -15.82
C TRP A 22 -2.01 7.76 -16.77
N THR A 23 -1.79 9.07 -16.74
CA THR A 23 -0.51 9.63 -17.18
C THR A 23 0.45 9.62 -15.99
N TYR A 24 1.76 9.66 -16.24
CA TYR A 24 2.74 9.82 -15.15
C TYR A 24 2.52 11.10 -14.35
N ALA A 25 1.97 12.15 -14.99
CA ALA A 25 1.66 13.41 -14.32
C ALA A 25 0.45 13.28 -13.38
N SER A 26 -0.68 12.78 -13.87
CA SER A 26 -1.89 12.61 -13.04
C SER A 26 -1.69 11.59 -11.93
N LEU A 27 -0.92 10.52 -12.17
CA LEU A 27 -0.58 9.55 -11.13
C LEU A 27 0.39 10.15 -10.10
N GLY A 28 1.29 11.03 -10.54
CA GLY A 28 2.19 11.77 -9.67
C GLY A 28 1.41 12.69 -8.73
N GLU A 29 0.50 13.49 -9.28
CA GLU A 29 -0.38 14.38 -8.51
C GLU A 29 -1.17 13.60 -7.46
N ALA A 30 -1.81 12.49 -7.85
CA ALA A 30 -2.60 11.65 -6.95
C ALA A 30 -1.78 11.01 -5.81
N LEU A 31 -0.46 10.90 -5.96
CA LEU A 31 0.45 10.27 -4.99
C LEU A 31 1.39 11.26 -4.29
N GLY A 32 1.33 12.55 -4.63
CA GLY A 32 2.30 13.54 -4.16
C GLY A 32 3.73 13.27 -4.65
N MET A 33 3.86 12.75 -5.87
CA MET A 33 5.14 12.44 -6.53
C MET A 33 5.31 13.26 -7.81
N SER A 34 6.55 13.57 -8.18
CA SER A 34 6.81 14.14 -9.51
C SER A 34 6.55 13.11 -10.62
N PRO A 35 6.21 13.53 -11.85
CA PRO A 35 6.03 12.61 -12.97
C PRO A 35 7.27 11.75 -13.24
N SER A 36 8.47 12.31 -13.03
CA SER A 36 9.74 11.59 -13.18
C SER A 36 9.94 10.50 -12.14
N GLN A 37 9.44 10.70 -10.90
CA GLN A 37 9.49 9.68 -9.86
C GLN A 37 8.59 8.51 -10.22
N VAL A 38 7.35 8.79 -10.67
CA VAL A 38 6.41 7.76 -11.11
C VAL A 38 6.98 6.97 -12.29
N HIS A 39 7.49 7.64 -13.32
CA HIS A 39 8.11 6.97 -14.46
C HIS A 39 9.26 6.03 -14.02
N ARG A 40 10.13 6.49 -13.12
CA ARG A 40 11.21 5.64 -12.57
C ARG A 40 10.68 4.48 -11.74
N SER A 41 9.59 4.65 -11.00
CA SER A 41 8.93 3.57 -10.25
C SER A 41 8.36 2.50 -11.18
N VAL A 42 7.66 2.91 -12.24
CA VAL A 42 7.12 2.00 -13.26
C VAL A 42 8.24 1.25 -13.96
N LYS A 43 9.33 1.93 -14.35
CA LYS A 43 10.51 1.28 -14.96
C LYS A 43 11.11 0.19 -14.07
N ARG A 44 11.17 0.41 -12.75
CA ARG A 44 11.62 -0.60 -11.77
C ARG A 44 10.63 -1.75 -11.64
N ALA A 45 9.33 -1.46 -11.59
CA ALA A 45 8.30 -2.48 -11.51
C ALA A 45 8.29 -3.38 -12.76
N VAL A 46 8.44 -2.80 -13.95
CA VAL A 46 8.58 -3.56 -15.20
C VAL A 46 9.83 -4.42 -15.19
N ALA A 47 10.98 -3.86 -14.81
CA ALA A 47 12.24 -4.62 -14.73
C ALA A 47 12.23 -5.77 -13.70
N SER A 48 11.33 -5.74 -12.72
CA SER A 48 11.15 -6.78 -11.70
C SER A 48 9.97 -7.72 -11.96
N GLY A 49 9.23 -7.53 -13.05
CA GLY A 49 8.04 -8.32 -13.38
C GLY A 49 6.78 -8.00 -12.58
N LEU A 50 6.80 -6.96 -11.74
CA LEU A 50 5.63 -6.48 -10.98
C LEU A 50 4.65 -5.67 -11.85
N ALA A 51 5.10 -5.19 -13.01
CA ALA A 51 4.28 -4.52 -14.00
C ALA A 51 4.63 -5.00 -15.41
N LEU A 52 3.67 -4.90 -16.32
CA LEU A 52 3.83 -5.16 -17.75
C LEU A 52 3.61 -3.86 -18.51
N GLU A 53 4.58 -3.46 -19.32
CA GLU A 53 4.42 -2.35 -20.27
C GLU A 53 3.76 -2.91 -21.55
N LYS A 54 2.57 -2.40 -21.90
CA LYS A 54 1.81 -2.81 -23.10
C LYS A 54 2.25 -1.99 -24.31
N SER A 55 2.44 -0.69 -24.10
CA SER A 55 2.92 0.26 -25.09
C SER A 55 3.59 1.43 -24.36
N ARG A 56 4.16 2.40 -25.10
CA ARG A 56 4.91 3.50 -24.50
C ARG A 56 4.03 4.31 -23.55
N GLY A 57 4.28 4.19 -22.25
CA GLY A 57 3.52 4.89 -21.22
C GLY A 57 2.22 4.20 -20.78
N GLU A 58 1.85 3.09 -21.42
CA GLU A 58 0.73 2.24 -21.01
C GLU A 58 1.27 0.99 -20.33
N TRP A 59 0.90 0.81 -19.07
CA TRP A 59 1.39 -0.29 -18.26
C TRP A 59 0.31 -0.78 -17.31
N GLU A 60 0.46 -2.02 -16.87
CA GLU A 60 -0.47 -2.63 -15.93
C GLU A 60 0.27 -3.38 -14.83
N THR A 61 -0.21 -3.27 -13.59
CA THR A 61 0.30 -4.07 -12.48
C THR A 61 -0.01 -5.54 -12.69
N VAL A 62 1.00 -6.41 -12.57
CA VAL A 62 0.81 -7.86 -12.57
C VAL A 62 0.32 -8.26 -11.18
N ARG A 63 -1.00 -8.33 -11.00
CA ARG A 63 -1.67 -8.52 -9.69
C ARG A 63 -1.18 -9.76 -8.94
N THR A 64 -0.95 -10.87 -9.63
CA THR A 64 -0.43 -12.12 -9.04
C THR A 64 0.98 -11.95 -8.49
N ALA A 65 1.88 -11.33 -9.25
CA ALA A 65 3.25 -11.03 -8.82
C ALA A 65 3.28 -10.01 -7.68
N LEU A 66 2.42 -8.99 -7.73
CA LEU A 66 2.26 -8.03 -6.63
C LEU A 66 1.78 -8.73 -5.35
N HIS A 67 0.82 -9.67 -5.43
CA HIS A 67 0.37 -10.45 -4.28
C HIS A 67 1.49 -11.29 -3.68
N GLU A 68 2.20 -12.04 -4.51
CA GLU A 68 3.34 -12.86 -4.08
C GLU A 68 4.40 -12.02 -3.36
N PHE A 69 4.82 -10.91 -3.98
CA PHE A 69 5.83 -10.03 -3.40
C PHE A 69 5.34 -9.36 -2.10
N ALA A 70 4.08 -8.91 -2.07
CA ALA A 70 3.48 -8.29 -0.90
C ALA A 70 3.47 -9.22 0.33
N VAL A 71 3.13 -10.50 0.12
CA VAL A 71 3.03 -11.50 1.18
C VAL A 71 4.40 -12.00 1.62
N HIS A 72 5.32 -12.22 0.68
CA HIS A 72 6.56 -12.95 0.96
C HIS A 72 7.82 -12.07 0.99
N GLY A 73 7.87 -10.98 0.21
CA GLY A 73 9.09 -10.18 0.03
C GLY A 73 9.09 -8.85 0.78
N VAL A 74 7.98 -8.12 0.76
CA VAL A 74 7.95 -6.70 1.20
C VAL A 74 8.38 -6.50 2.64
N ARG A 75 8.03 -7.40 3.55
CA ARG A 75 8.43 -7.29 4.97
C ARG A 75 9.95 -7.27 5.17
N TYR A 76 10.71 -7.87 4.24
CA TYR A 76 12.16 -7.96 4.31
C TYR A 76 12.83 -6.88 3.46
N ALA A 77 12.28 -6.59 2.29
CA ALA A 77 12.79 -5.55 1.41
C ALA A 77 12.58 -4.16 2.01
N PHE A 78 11.40 -3.91 2.60
CA PHE A 78 10.93 -2.62 3.08
C PHE A 78 10.36 -2.75 4.52
N PRO A 79 11.21 -3.09 5.51
CA PRO A 79 10.74 -3.35 6.86
C PRO A 79 10.05 -2.12 7.46
N ALA A 80 8.95 -2.37 8.17
CA ALA A 80 8.27 -1.34 8.95
C ALA A 80 9.08 -0.96 10.18
N VAL A 81 9.16 0.33 10.46
CA VAL A 81 9.69 0.84 11.72
C VAL A 81 8.53 1.28 12.58
N ILE A 82 8.35 0.60 13.71
CA ILE A 82 7.42 0.99 14.77
C ILE A 82 8.13 1.97 15.69
N GLY A 83 7.44 3.04 16.04
CA GLY A 83 7.94 4.10 16.92
C GLY A 83 6.94 4.48 18.01
N PRO A 84 7.16 5.61 18.70
CA PRO A 84 6.35 6.01 19.84
C PRO A 84 4.91 6.31 19.45
N LEU A 85 4.03 6.44 20.46
CA LEU A 85 2.65 6.86 20.25
C LEU A 85 2.60 8.25 19.59
N ARG A 86 1.89 8.34 18.46
CA ARG A 86 1.66 9.58 17.72
C ARG A 86 0.19 9.70 17.36
N ARG A 87 -0.23 10.92 17.04
CA ARG A 87 -1.47 11.16 16.31
C ARG A 87 -1.23 10.90 14.82
N GLY A 88 -2.18 10.26 14.15
CA GLY A 88 -1.98 9.87 12.76
C GLY A 88 -3.19 9.22 12.10
N ILE A 89 -2.97 8.81 10.86
CA ILE A 89 -3.97 8.12 10.02
C ILE A 89 -3.88 6.63 10.32
N PRO A 90 -4.98 5.94 10.67
CA PRO A 90 -4.96 4.51 10.96
C PRO A 90 -4.40 3.67 9.81
N THR A 91 -3.64 2.63 10.14
CA THR A 91 -3.11 1.66 9.18
C THR A 91 -3.05 0.27 9.81
N ALA A 92 -2.62 -0.75 9.05
CA ALA A 92 -2.62 -2.15 9.46
C ALA A 92 -4.00 -2.57 10.00
N PHE A 93 -4.04 -3.17 11.19
CA PHE A 93 -5.29 -3.60 11.81
C PHE A 93 -6.15 -2.44 12.37
N GLY A 94 -5.67 -1.19 12.30
CA GLY A 94 -6.43 0.01 12.63
C GLY A 94 -7.33 0.53 11.52
N ALA A 95 -7.17 0.03 10.29
CA ALA A 95 -7.93 0.46 9.13
C ALA A 95 -8.70 -0.72 8.50
N PRO A 96 -9.79 -0.43 7.77
CA PRO A 96 -10.48 -1.46 6.98
C PRO A 96 -9.54 -2.14 5.97
N PRO A 97 -9.80 -3.40 5.60
CA PRO A 97 -10.87 -4.27 6.13
C PRO A 97 -10.51 -4.95 7.46
N LEU A 98 -9.27 -4.83 7.94
CA LEU A 98 -8.80 -5.57 9.12
C LEU A 98 -9.42 -5.08 10.43
N SER A 99 -9.69 -3.79 10.56
CA SER A 99 -10.32 -3.22 11.78
C SER A 99 -11.72 -3.77 12.06
N ILE A 100 -12.38 -4.33 11.04
CA ILE A 100 -13.69 -5.01 11.17
C ILE A 100 -13.49 -6.45 11.68
N ALA A 101 -12.41 -7.12 11.24
CA ALA A 101 -12.13 -8.52 11.56
C ALA A 101 -11.30 -8.72 12.84
N ILE A 102 -10.66 -7.66 13.33
CA ILE A 102 -9.72 -7.68 14.46
C ILE A 102 -10.12 -6.61 15.46
N ALA A 103 -10.62 -7.04 16.62
CA ALA A 103 -10.83 -6.13 17.73
C ALA A 103 -9.47 -5.65 18.27
N SER A 104 -9.34 -4.34 18.47
CA SER A 104 -8.16 -3.73 19.07
C SER A 104 -8.58 -2.79 20.20
N SER A 105 -7.77 -2.69 21.25
CA SER A 105 -8.00 -1.72 22.31
C SER A 105 -7.66 -0.31 21.80
N PRO A 106 -8.35 0.74 22.30
CA PRO A 106 -8.04 2.11 21.91
C PRO A 106 -6.56 2.44 22.18
N GLY A 107 -5.85 2.88 21.15
CA GLY A 107 -4.42 3.22 21.25
C GLY A 107 -3.45 2.12 20.82
N ASP A 108 -3.91 0.90 20.55
CA ASP A 108 -3.02 -0.20 20.12
C ASP A 108 -2.73 -0.19 18.62
N ALA A 109 -3.73 0.22 17.82
CA ALA A 109 -3.63 0.19 16.38
C ALA A 109 -2.61 1.19 15.85
N PRO A 110 -1.71 0.80 14.92
CA PRO A 110 -0.68 1.68 14.42
C PRO A 110 -1.27 2.78 13.54
N VAL A 111 -0.54 3.89 13.50
CA VAL A 111 -0.90 5.05 12.67
C VAL A 111 0.29 5.52 11.85
N TRP A 112 0.04 6.03 10.66
CA TRP A 112 1.01 6.88 9.97
C TRP A 112 1.00 8.26 10.63
N PRO A 113 2.14 8.76 11.17
CA PRO A 113 2.20 10.09 11.77
C PRO A 113 1.75 11.16 10.77
N SER A 114 0.70 11.90 11.13
CA SER A 114 0.13 12.91 10.25
C SER A 114 -0.66 13.94 11.07
N ALA A 115 -0.52 15.21 10.70
CA ALA A 115 -1.28 16.30 11.30
C ALA A 115 -2.78 16.25 10.94
N GLN A 116 -3.16 15.49 9.91
CA GLN A 116 -4.52 15.30 9.44
C GLN A 116 -5.19 14.07 10.12
N GLY A 117 -4.42 13.26 10.83
CA GLY A 117 -4.91 12.05 11.49
C GLY A 117 -5.75 12.32 12.74
N THR A 118 -6.80 11.53 12.95
CA THR A 118 -7.70 11.63 14.10
C THR A 118 -7.49 10.54 15.14
N ALA A 119 -6.73 9.49 14.80
CA ALA A 119 -6.42 8.39 15.71
C ALA A 119 -5.08 8.61 16.43
N LYS A 120 -4.90 7.90 17.55
CA LYS A 120 -3.64 7.85 18.30
C LYS A 120 -3.23 6.39 18.44
N GLY A 121 -1.96 6.11 18.21
CA GLY A 121 -1.39 4.76 18.34
C GLY A 121 0.10 4.73 18.02
N PRO A 122 0.76 3.56 18.03
CA PRO A 122 2.17 3.44 17.70
C PRO A 122 2.44 3.98 16.29
N SER A 123 3.44 4.83 16.13
CA SER A 123 3.79 5.32 14.80
C SER A 123 4.36 4.20 13.96
N LEU A 124 3.97 4.13 12.69
CA LEU A 124 4.48 3.15 11.76
C LEU A 124 4.99 3.89 10.51
N SER A 125 6.22 3.62 10.08
CA SER A 125 6.83 4.31 8.93
C SER A 125 6.07 4.02 7.63
N PRO A 126 5.56 5.00 6.86
CA PRO A 126 4.83 4.70 5.62
C PRO A 126 5.78 4.22 4.50
N LEU A 127 5.25 3.51 3.50
CA LEU A 127 6.01 3.08 2.31
C LEU A 127 6.50 4.26 1.46
N SER A 128 5.84 5.41 1.53
CA SER A 128 6.34 6.65 0.95
C SER A 128 5.83 7.83 1.76
N ALA A 129 6.53 8.97 1.70
CA ALA A 129 6.12 10.18 2.40
C ALA A 129 4.70 10.65 2.00
N GLY A 130 4.31 10.44 0.73
CA GLY A 130 2.98 10.80 0.23
C GLY A 130 1.88 9.78 0.53
N ALA A 131 2.21 8.55 0.91
CA ALA A 131 1.24 7.47 1.09
C ALA A 131 0.09 7.81 2.06
N PRO A 132 0.32 8.45 3.24
CA PRO A 132 -0.77 8.78 4.15
C PRO A 132 -1.75 9.79 3.56
N ASN A 133 -1.27 10.82 2.86
CA ASN A 133 -2.13 11.82 2.23
C ASN A 133 -2.88 11.24 1.03
N ALA A 134 -2.21 10.40 0.23
CA ALA A 134 -2.84 9.69 -0.88
C ALA A 134 -3.95 8.74 -0.41
N ALA A 135 -3.74 8.06 0.73
CA ALA A 135 -4.73 7.19 1.35
C ALA A 135 -5.97 7.97 1.82
N LEU A 136 -5.81 9.18 2.39
CA LEU A 136 -6.96 10.01 2.78
C LEU A 136 -7.85 10.41 1.58
N ALA A 137 -7.25 10.58 0.40
CA ALA A 137 -7.96 10.96 -0.81
C ALA A 137 -8.57 9.76 -1.57
N ASP A 138 -8.15 8.53 -1.24
CA ASP A 138 -8.52 7.31 -1.97
C ASP A 138 -8.72 6.14 -0.99
N PRO A 139 -9.97 5.86 -0.58
CA PRO A 139 -10.28 4.76 0.33
C PRO A 139 -9.80 3.39 -0.16
N ALA A 140 -9.88 3.11 -1.46
CA ALA A 140 -9.44 1.83 -2.02
C ALA A 140 -7.91 1.68 -1.93
N LEU A 141 -7.16 2.76 -2.17
CA LEU A 141 -5.72 2.79 -1.92
C LEU A 141 -5.41 2.64 -0.43
N HIS A 142 -6.18 3.29 0.45
CA HIS A 142 -5.99 3.19 1.90
C HIS A 142 -6.07 1.75 2.38
N GLU A 143 -7.09 1.00 1.96
CA GLU A 143 -7.26 -0.41 2.31
C GLU A 143 -6.05 -1.26 1.86
N LEU A 144 -5.60 -1.10 0.61
CA LEU A 144 -4.43 -1.82 0.07
C LEU A 144 -3.15 -1.52 0.86
N LEU A 145 -2.90 -0.24 1.17
CA LEU A 145 -1.73 0.18 1.95
C LEU A 145 -1.81 -0.31 3.40
N ALA A 146 -2.99 -0.28 4.02
CA ALA A 146 -3.19 -0.80 5.36
C ALA A 146 -2.94 -2.32 5.42
N LEU A 147 -3.42 -3.08 4.44
CA LEU A 147 -3.14 -4.51 4.34
C LEU A 147 -1.65 -4.80 4.18
N GLN A 148 -0.97 -4.03 3.33
CA GLN A 148 0.48 -4.15 3.18
C GLN A 148 1.21 -3.85 4.50
N ASP A 149 0.73 -2.89 5.27
CA ASP A 149 1.26 -2.53 6.60
C ASP A 149 1.09 -3.65 7.63
N ALA A 150 -0.05 -4.31 7.63
CA ALA A 150 -0.28 -5.50 8.44
C ALA A 150 0.64 -6.65 8.03
N LEU A 151 0.92 -6.84 6.74
CA LEU A 151 1.86 -7.87 6.26
C LEU A 151 3.30 -7.63 6.73
N ARG A 152 3.75 -6.38 6.80
CA ARG A 152 5.12 -6.03 7.20
C ARG A 152 5.34 -5.88 8.70
N SER A 153 4.30 -5.55 9.47
CA SER A 153 4.43 -5.23 10.91
C SER A 153 3.57 -6.07 11.84
N GLY A 154 2.53 -6.72 11.31
CA GLY A 154 1.51 -7.38 12.12
C GLY A 154 1.95 -8.74 12.66
N ARG A 155 1.17 -9.25 13.61
CA ARG A 155 1.31 -10.60 14.19
C ARG A 155 0.86 -11.68 13.21
N ALA A 156 1.08 -12.96 13.55
CA ALA A 156 0.74 -14.08 12.67
C ALA A 156 -0.72 -14.04 12.17
N ARG A 157 -1.69 -13.86 13.07
CA ARG A 157 -3.12 -13.75 12.71
C ARG A 157 -3.41 -12.56 11.78
N GLU A 158 -2.85 -11.39 12.08
CA GLU A 158 -3.02 -10.17 11.27
C GLU A 158 -2.45 -10.38 9.86
N ARG A 159 -1.25 -10.94 9.74
CA ARG A 159 -0.63 -11.23 8.44
C ARG A 159 -1.43 -12.23 7.62
N THR A 160 -1.95 -13.29 8.25
CA THR A 160 -2.79 -14.29 7.57
C THR A 160 -4.07 -13.66 7.02
N LEU A 161 -4.76 -12.84 7.84
CA LEU A 161 -5.96 -12.12 7.40
C LEU A 161 -5.64 -11.10 6.31
N ALA A 162 -4.54 -10.35 6.47
CA ALA A 162 -4.11 -9.35 5.51
C ALA A 162 -3.79 -9.96 4.14
N ALA A 163 -3.09 -11.11 4.11
CA ALA A 163 -2.78 -11.82 2.87
C ALA A 163 -4.05 -12.27 2.13
N ARG A 164 -5.07 -12.70 2.87
CA ARG A 164 -6.37 -13.13 2.32
C ARG A 164 -7.16 -11.95 1.74
N TYR A 165 -7.33 -10.88 2.52
CA TYR A 165 -8.03 -9.69 2.04
C TYR A 165 -7.31 -9.02 0.88
N LEU A 166 -5.97 -8.97 0.92
CA LEU A 166 -5.19 -8.43 -0.19
C LEU A 166 -5.42 -9.23 -1.47
N LYS A 167 -5.46 -10.57 -1.38
CA LYS A 167 -5.79 -11.43 -2.53
C LYS A 167 -7.15 -11.07 -3.13
N GLN A 168 -8.16 -10.82 -2.29
CA GLN A 168 -9.51 -10.42 -2.71
C GLN A 168 -9.53 -9.04 -3.38
N LEU A 169 -8.92 -8.02 -2.75
CA LEU A 169 -8.89 -6.66 -3.32
C LEU A 169 -8.06 -6.57 -4.61
N LEU A 170 -7.08 -7.46 -4.78
CA LEU A 170 -6.35 -7.61 -6.03
C LEU A 170 -7.16 -8.36 -7.11
N GLY A 171 -8.37 -8.84 -6.82
CA GLY A 171 -9.21 -9.58 -7.78
C GLY A 171 -8.72 -10.99 -8.08
N LEU A 172 -7.98 -11.61 -7.15
CA LEU A 172 -7.39 -12.94 -7.30
C LEU A 172 -8.09 -14.02 -6.46
N GLY A 173 -9.08 -13.64 -5.66
CA GLY A 173 -9.92 -14.57 -4.89
C GLY A 173 -11.15 -14.99 -5.67
N ASP A 174 -11.72 -16.14 -5.34
CA ASP A 174 -13.03 -16.55 -5.86
C ASP A 174 -14.08 -15.51 -5.46
N ALA A 175 -15.03 -15.23 -6.37
CA ALA A 175 -16.19 -14.41 -6.07
C ALA A 175 -17.00 -15.11 -4.96
N LEU A 176 -17.43 -14.34 -3.95
CA LEU A 176 -18.32 -14.82 -2.89
C LEU A 176 -19.67 -15.28 -3.43
#